data_AF-X6LN16-F1
#
_entry.id   AF-X6LN16-F1
#
_cell.length_a   1.000
_cell.length_b   1.000
_cell.length_c   1.000
_cell.angle_alpha   90.00
_cell.angle_beta   90.00
_cell.angle_gamma   90.00
#
_symmetry.space_group_name_H-M   'P 1'
#
loop_
_entity.id
_entity.type
_entity.pdbx_description
1 polymer ?
#
loop_
_entity_poly.entity_id
_entity_poly.type
_entity_poly.pdbx_seq_one_letter_code
_entity_poly.pdbx_strand_id
1 'polypeptide(L)'
;FISTFILFLQVLFEVKFFWFSFAINFIIMLTQLQQTFPEIKEEIISDVLKWFKQDAEKTKNVLTWLTENTTNLQQQHCLMRLFKYFGNKLGKEAISQTWKNYNQIYNDTLVKLKEICATSDLNESQEENELKINREMCLHILWNILKYPKHIKYRQIHKQALYNYLFQKCYTLGADFEKVLVDMEYHLQYFGFKKENDIWCYQYDYSQLLHLWSCYCYFISEQIMYVYSVVNKTNDINI
;
A
#
# COMPACT_ATOMS: atom_id res chain seq x y z
N PHE A 1 -35.21 22.89 -8.43
CA PHE A 1 -34.34 22.62 -9.60
C PHE A 1 -33.22 23.66 -9.72
N ILE A 2 -33.52 24.96 -9.87
CA ILE A 2 -32.48 26.02 -10.02
C ILE A 2 -31.51 26.09 -8.83
N SER A 3 -32.02 26.08 -7.58
CA SER A 3 -31.16 26.10 -6.37
C SER A 3 -30.21 24.89 -6.30
N THR A 4 -30.70 23.68 -6.64
CA THR A 4 -29.88 22.45 -6.68
C THR A 4 -28.80 22.52 -7.76
N PHE A 5 -29.12 23.11 -8.92
CA PHE A 5 -28.16 23.29 -10.01
C PHE A 5 -27.05 24.30 -9.66
N ILE A 6 -27.39 25.39 -8.97
CA ILE A 6 -26.41 26.37 -8.49
C ILE A 6 -25.45 25.75 -7.45
N LEU A 7 -25.99 24.98 -6.48
CA LEU A 7 -25.17 24.27 -5.50
C LEU A 7 -24.20 23.27 -6.17
N PHE A 8 -24.66 22.55 -7.19
CA PHE A 8 -23.80 21.62 -7.93
C PHE A 8 -22.65 22.34 -8.66
N LEU A 9 -22.92 23.48 -9.31
CA LEU A 9 -21.90 24.28 -9.98
C LEU A 9 -20.89 24.85 -8.99
N GLN A 10 -21.34 25.29 -7.81
CA GLN A 10 -20.45 25.78 -6.76
C GLN A 10 -19.50 24.68 -6.25
N VAL A 11 -20.02 23.48 -5.96
CA VAL A 11 -19.19 22.34 -5.55
C VAL A 11 -18.18 21.97 -6.63
N LEU A 12 -18.59 21.95 -7.90
CA LEU A 12 -17.69 21.66 -9.02
C LEU A 12 -16.56 22.70 -9.13
N PHE A 13 -16.88 23.98 -8.92
CA PHE A 13 -15.90 25.05 -8.94
C PHE A 13 -14.90 24.93 -7.78
N GLU A 14 -15.38 24.67 -6.56
CA GLU A 14 -14.53 24.48 -5.38
C GLU A 14 -13.59 23.27 -5.54
N VAL A 15 -14.09 22.15 -6.08
CA VAL A 15 -13.26 20.97 -6.37
C VAL A 15 -12.18 21.31 -7.41
N LYS A 16 -12.53 21.97 -8.52
CA LYS A 16 -11.54 22.35 -9.54
C LYS A 16 -10.49 23.32 -8.99
N PHE A 17 -10.92 24.30 -8.20
CA PHE A 17 -10.03 25.27 -7.57
C PHE A 17 -9.07 24.60 -6.59
N PHE A 18 -9.57 23.65 -5.79
CA PHE A 18 -8.75 22.85 -4.87
C PHE A 18 -7.66 22.05 -5.61
N TRP A 19 -8.01 21.34 -6.68
CA TRP A 19 -7.05 20.58 -7.49
C TRP A 19 -6.01 21.49 -8.15
N PHE A 20 -6.43 22.66 -8.64
CA PHE A 20 -5.52 23.64 -9.23
C PHE A 20 -4.52 24.19 -8.20
N SER A 21 -5.00 24.59 -7.02
CA SER A 21 -4.14 25.05 -5.92
C SER A 21 -3.17 23.96 -5.47
N PHE A 22 -3.64 22.71 -5.35
CA PHE A 22 -2.81 21.56 -5.02
C PHE A 22 -1.70 21.31 -6.06
N ALA A 23 -2.01 21.44 -7.35
CA ALA A 23 -1.04 21.27 -8.43
C ALA A 23 0.02 22.38 -8.45
N ILE A 24 -0.38 23.63 -8.23
CA ILE A 24 0.57 24.76 -8.13
C ILE A 24 1.52 24.56 -6.95
N ASN A 25 1.00 24.24 -5.77
CA ASN A 25 1.82 24.01 -4.58
C ASN A 25 2.80 22.86 -4.80
N PHE A 26 2.36 21.77 -5.45
CA PHE A 26 3.22 20.66 -5.83
C PHE A 26 4.39 21.10 -6.71
N ILE A 27 4.13 21.87 -7.77
CA ILE A 27 5.17 22.35 -8.70
C ILE A 27 6.16 23.29 -8.00
N ILE A 28 5.67 24.20 -7.15
CA ILE A 28 6.52 25.12 -6.38
C ILE A 28 7.46 24.34 -5.45
N MET A 29 6.91 23.38 -4.69
CA MET A 29 7.71 22.56 -3.77
C MET A 29 8.70 21.66 -4.51
N LEU A 30 8.28 21.05 -5.62
CA LEU A 30 9.15 20.24 -6.47
C LEU A 30 10.34 21.06 -6.97
N THR A 31 10.09 22.28 -7.45
CA THR A 31 11.14 23.19 -7.94
C THR A 31 12.12 23.57 -6.83
N GLN A 32 11.62 23.91 -5.64
CA GLN A 32 12.46 24.26 -4.49
C GLN A 32 13.33 23.07 -4.02
N LEU A 33 12.75 21.87 -3.96
CA LEU A 33 13.47 20.66 -3.60
C LEU A 33 14.51 20.30 -4.67
N GLN A 34 14.19 20.44 -5.95
CA GLN A 34 15.14 20.20 -7.05
C GLN A 34 16.35 21.15 -6.97
N GLN A 35 16.12 22.42 -6.62
CA GLN A 35 17.20 23.38 -6.39
C GLN A 35 18.07 23.01 -5.19
N THR A 36 17.47 22.45 -4.13
CA THR A 36 18.17 22.05 -2.91
C THR A 36 18.96 20.76 -3.09
N PHE A 37 18.47 19.83 -3.92
CA PHE A 37 19.03 18.50 -4.14
C PHE A 37 19.33 18.27 -5.63
N PRO A 38 20.28 19.02 -6.23
CA PRO A 38 20.54 18.96 -7.68
C PRO A 38 21.04 17.58 -8.14
N GLU A 39 21.61 16.79 -7.24
CA GLU A 39 22.13 15.45 -7.51
C GLU A 39 21.05 14.35 -7.51
N ILE A 40 19.84 14.66 -7.02
CA ILE A 40 18.71 13.74 -7.04
C ILE A 40 17.86 14.03 -8.27
N LYS A 41 17.50 12.99 -9.02
CA LYS A 41 16.58 13.14 -10.14
C LYS A 41 15.21 13.61 -9.68
N GLU A 42 14.62 14.50 -10.48
CA GLU A 42 13.27 15.04 -10.28
C GLU A 42 12.22 13.93 -10.06
N GLU A 43 12.35 12.80 -10.77
CA GLU A 43 11.48 11.64 -10.59
C GLU A 43 11.47 11.14 -9.13
N ILE A 44 12.64 11.02 -8.50
CA ILE A 44 12.78 10.55 -7.12
C ILE A 44 12.19 11.59 -6.16
N ILE A 45 12.46 12.88 -6.39
CA ILE A 45 11.91 13.97 -5.55
C ILE A 45 10.39 13.99 -5.64
N SER A 46 9.84 13.89 -6.85
CA SER A 46 8.40 13.80 -7.12
C SER A 46 7.77 12.61 -6.39
N ASP A 47 8.44 11.45 -6.43
CA ASP A 47 8.01 10.23 -5.76
C ASP A 47 7.98 10.37 -4.23
N VAL A 48 9.04 10.92 -3.63
CA VAL A 48 9.13 11.15 -2.18
C VAL A 48 8.06 12.17 -1.76
N LEU A 49 7.93 13.27 -2.50
CA LEU A 49 6.98 14.35 -2.22
C LEU A 49 5.53 13.86 -2.26
N LYS A 50 5.19 13.04 -3.26
CA LYS A 50 3.87 12.38 -3.35
C LYS A 50 3.64 11.44 -2.17
N TRP A 51 4.64 10.64 -1.81
CA TRP A 51 4.52 9.69 -0.71
C TRP A 51 4.26 10.37 0.64
N PHE A 52 4.88 11.52 0.88
CA PHE A 52 4.65 12.34 2.07
C PHE A 52 3.51 13.35 1.95
N LYS A 53 2.63 13.22 0.94
CA LYS A 53 1.46 14.11 0.75
C LYS A 53 1.82 15.60 0.77
N GLN A 54 2.92 15.97 0.12
CA GLN A 54 3.46 17.35 0.10
C GLN A 54 3.98 17.87 1.45
N ASP A 55 4.34 17.01 2.41
CA ASP A 55 5.04 17.44 3.62
C ASP A 55 6.51 17.78 3.28
N ALA A 56 6.81 19.08 3.19
CA ALA A 56 8.12 19.60 2.78
C ALA A 56 9.25 19.09 3.68
N GLU A 57 9.00 19.06 4.99
CA GLU A 57 10.02 18.79 5.99
C GLU A 57 10.38 17.30 6.01
N LYS A 58 9.38 16.41 6.00
CA LYS A 58 9.62 14.96 5.86
C LYS A 58 10.28 14.63 4.53
N THR A 59 9.85 15.27 3.45
CA THR A 59 10.44 15.09 2.12
C THR A 59 11.91 15.48 2.13
N LYS A 60 12.24 16.68 2.63
CA LYS A 60 13.61 17.16 2.76
C LYS A 60 14.46 16.21 3.61
N ASN A 61 13.94 15.75 4.74
CA ASN A 61 14.63 14.83 5.63
C ASN A 61 14.96 13.47 4.94
N VAL A 62 14.06 12.94 4.10
CA VAL A 62 14.33 11.72 3.31
C VAL A 62 15.31 11.97 2.17
N LEU A 63 15.21 13.11 1.49
CA LEU A 63 16.13 13.45 0.40
C LEU A 63 17.55 13.66 0.91
N THR A 64 17.74 14.38 2.02
CA THR A 64 19.03 14.50 2.71
C THR A 64 19.59 13.12 3.05
N TRP A 65 18.77 12.26 3.64
CA TRP A 65 19.16 10.89 3.96
C TRP A 65 19.58 10.06 2.72
N LEU A 66 18.89 10.19 1.58
CA LEU A 66 19.27 9.53 0.34
C LEU A 66 20.63 10.03 -0.19
N THR A 67 20.84 11.35 -0.19
CA THR A 67 22.11 11.97 -0.62
C THR A 67 23.29 11.49 0.24
N GLU A 68 23.11 11.40 1.56
CA GLU A 68 24.17 10.97 2.48
C GLU A 68 24.56 9.49 2.37
N ASN A 69 23.70 8.64 1.76
CA ASN A 69 23.86 7.19 1.78
C ASN A 69 24.07 6.56 0.39
N THR A 70 24.16 7.36 -0.67
CA THR A 70 24.28 6.86 -2.05
C THR A 70 25.27 7.69 -2.85
N THR A 71 25.94 7.07 -3.82
CA THR A 71 26.92 7.74 -4.70
C THR A 71 26.43 7.89 -6.13
N ASN A 72 25.38 7.15 -6.50
CA ASN A 72 24.79 7.21 -7.83
C ASN A 72 23.27 7.01 -7.81
N LEU A 73 22.64 7.31 -8.94
CA LEU A 73 21.19 7.25 -9.09
C LEU A 73 20.59 5.85 -8.85
N GLN A 74 21.25 4.80 -9.34
CA GLN A 74 20.73 3.44 -9.18
C GLN A 74 20.64 3.09 -7.68
N GLN A 75 21.66 3.47 -6.91
CA GLN A 75 21.65 3.34 -5.47
C GLN A 75 20.55 4.17 -4.81
N GLN A 76 20.29 5.40 -5.26
CA GLN A 76 19.16 6.22 -4.77
C GLN A 76 17.82 5.49 -4.95
N HIS A 77 17.53 4.94 -6.13
CA HIS A 77 16.31 4.17 -6.36
C HIS A 77 16.22 2.91 -5.49
N CYS A 78 17.33 2.16 -5.38
CA CYS A 78 17.40 0.96 -4.55
C CYS A 78 17.13 1.29 -3.08
N LEU A 79 17.81 2.29 -2.54
CA LEU A 79 17.68 2.70 -1.14
C LEU A 79 16.28 3.29 -0.86
N MET A 80 15.70 4.03 -1.81
CA MET A 80 14.32 4.50 -1.71
C MET A 80 13.30 3.35 -1.69
N ARG A 81 13.52 2.28 -2.48
CA ARG A 81 12.67 1.07 -2.42
C ARG A 81 12.76 0.39 -1.06
N LEU A 82 13.97 0.26 -0.51
CA LEU A 82 14.16 -0.29 0.84
C LEU A 82 13.45 0.56 1.89
N PHE A 83 13.57 1.88 1.81
CA PHE A 83 12.90 2.79 2.75
C PHE A 83 11.38 2.77 2.63
N LYS A 84 10.81 2.70 1.42
CA LYS A 84 9.35 2.49 1.22
C LYS A 84 8.86 1.20 1.86
N TYR A 85 9.68 0.15 1.85
CA TYR A 85 9.30 -1.16 2.35
C TYR A 85 9.50 -1.33 3.87
N PHE A 86 10.62 -0.83 4.41
CA PHE A 86 11.03 -1.04 5.80
C PHE A 86 10.95 0.20 6.68
N GLY A 87 10.73 1.40 6.12
CA GLY A 87 10.86 2.66 6.84
C GLY A 87 9.93 2.77 8.06
N ASN A 88 8.76 2.15 8.00
CA ASN A 88 7.81 2.08 9.11
C ASN A 88 8.19 1.02 10.17
N LYS A 89 9.09 0.10 9.86
CA LYS A 89 9.48 -1.04 10.72
C LYS A 89 10.82 -0.84 11.42
N LEU A 90 11.84 -0.39 10.68
CA LEU A 90 13.24 -0.44 11.14
C LEU A 90 13.88 0.94 11.38
N GLY A 91 13.18 2.04 11.10
CA GLY A 91 13.80 3.37 11.13
C GLY A 91 14.87 3.55 10.05
N LYS A 92 15.32 4.79 9.84
CA LYS A 92 16.27 5.12 8.76
C LYS A 92 17.68 4.63 9.06
N GLU A 93 18.05 4.68 10.33
CA GLU A 93 19.37 4.37 10.84
C GLU A 93 19.69 2.89 10.62
N ALA A 94 18.77 1.98 10.96
CA ALA A 94 18.99 0.55 10.74
C ALA A 94 19.05 0.19 9.24
N ILE A 95 18.22 0.84 8.42
CA ILE A 95 18.26 0.66 6.96
C ILE A 95 19.61 1.14 6.40
N SER A 96 20.08 2.32 6.80
CA SER A 96 21.38 2.86 6.39
C SER A 96 22.55 2.00 6.83
N GLN A 97 22.55 1.53 8.08
CA GLN A 97 23.63 0.69 8.60
C GLN A 97 23.69 -0.64 7.84
N THR A 98 22.54 -1.28 7.64
CA THR A 98 22.48 -2.53 6.87
C THR A 98 22.90 -2.30 5.42
N TRP A 99 22.43 -1.21 4.79
CA TRP A 99 22.84 -0.84 3.44
C TRP A 99 24.35 -0.66 3.28
N LYS A 100 25.01 -0.02 4.25
CA LYS A 100 26.48 0.15 4.26
C LYS A 100 27.21 -1.16 4.51
N ASN A 101 26.74 -1.98 5.46
CA ASN A 101 27.35 -3.25 5.83
C ASN A 101 27.37 -4.26 4.69
N TYR A 102 26.39 -4.19 3.78
CA TYR A 102 26.27 -5.07 2.62
C TYR A 102 26.70 -4.38 1.33
N ASN A 103 27.71 -3.50 1.42
CA ASN A 103 28.36 -2.84 0.28
C ASN A 103 27.40 -2.14 -0.68
N GLN A 104 26.24 -1.68 -0.20
CA GLN A 104 25.23 -1.01 -1.01
C GLN A 104 24.67 -1.92 -2.13
N ILE A 105 24.69 -3.24 -1.92
CA ILE A 105 24.09 -4.23 -2.83
C ILE A 105 22.63 -4.44 -2.41
N TYR A 106 21.70 -4.14 -3.33
CA TYR A 106 20.27 -4.14 -3.05
C TYR A 106 19.73 -5.50 -2.59
N ASN A 107 20.04 -6.58 -3.31
CA ASN A 107 19.50 -7.90 -2.97
C ASN A 107 20.00 -8.37 -1.60
N ASP A 108 21.29 -8.19 -1.31
CA ASP A 108 21.90 -8.61 -0.05
C ASP A 108 21.35 -7.79 1.12
N THR A 109 21.25 -6.47 0.96
CA THR A 109 20.64 -5.59 1.97
C THR A 109 19.17 -5.93 2.19
N LEU A 110 18.42 -6.19 1.12
CA LEU A 110 17.00 -6.56 1.20
C LEU A 110 16.82 -7.85 2.00
N VAL A 111 17.61 -8.89 1.71
CA VAL A 111 17.57 -10.16 2.44
C VAL A 111 17.85 -9.93 3.92
N LYS A 112 18.88 -9.14 4.25
CA LYS A 112 19.22 -8.89 5.65
C LYS A 112 18.18 -8.05 6.40
N LEU A 113 17.64 -7.00 5.79
CA LEU A 113 16.57 -6.20 6.41
C LEU A 113 15.32 -7.03 6.64
N LYS A 114 14.99 -7.97 5.74
CA LYS A 114 13.91 -8.95 5.97
C LYS A 114 14.20 -9.85 7.17
N GLU A 115 15.42 -10.36 7.28
CA GLU A 115 15.85 -11.17 8.42
C GLU A 115 15.72 -10.39 9.73
N ILE A 116 16.21 -9.14 9.76
CA ILE A 116 16.09 -8.25 10.94
C ILE A 116 14.62 -8.06 11.31
N CYS A 117 13.75 -7.72 10.35
CA CYS A 117 12.31 -7.63 10.59
C CYS A 117 11.72 -8.94 11.10
N ALA A 118 12.09 -10.09 10.51
CA ALA A 118 11.57 -11.38 10.95
C ALA A 118 12.02 -11.72 12.38
N THR A 119 13.24 -11.31 12.79
CA THR A 119 13.73 -11.53 14.16
C THR A 119 13.13 -10.56 15.18
N SER A 120 12.86 -9.30 14.80
CA SER A 120 12.13 -8.37 15.67
C SER A 120 10.67 -8.77 15.80
N ASP A 121 10.10 -9.22 14.69
CA ASP A 121 8.73 -9.71 14.63
C ASP A 121 8.64 -11.11 15.23
N LEU A 122 9.71 -11.87 15.56
CA LEU A 122 9.61 -13.23 16.14
C LEU A 122 9.05 -13.26 17.58
N ASN A 123 8.88 -12.11 18.22
CA ASN A 123 8.02 -11.96 19.40
C ASN A 123 6.53 -11.67 19.05
N GLU A 124 6.20 -11.58 17.77
CA GLU A 124 4.91 -11.15 17.18
C GLU A 124 4.54 -11.84 15.83
N SER A 125 5.30 -12.84 15.34
CA SER A 125 5.23 -13.31 13.94
C SER A 125 4.38 -14.56 13.77
N GLN A 126 3.24 -14.58 14.43
CA GLN A 126 2.10 -15.25 13.85
C GLN A 126 1.44 -14.18 12.99
N GLU A 127 1.46 -14.32 11.65
CA GLU A 127 0.52 -13.53 10.85
C GLU A 127 -0.85 -13.81 11.47
N GLU A 128 -1.41 -12.79 12.13
CA GLU A 128 -2.71 -12.86 12.76
C GLU A 128 -3.65 -13.54 11.76
N ASN A 129 -4.28 -14.64 12.17
CA ASN A 129 -5.11 -15.45 11.28
C ASN A 129 -6.19 -14.57 10.61
N GLU A 130 -6.55 -13.48 11.27
CA GLU A 130 -7.36 -12.37 10.80
C GLU A 130 -6.85 -11.76 9.49
N LEU A 131 -5.58 -11.33 9.45
CA LEU A 131 -4.96 -10.72 8.26
C LEU A 131 -4.93 -11.69 7.09
N LYS A 132 -4.62 -12.96 7.36
CA LYS A 132 -4.59 -14.01 6.34
C LYS A 132 -5.96 -14.22 5.71
N ILE A 133 -7.02 -14.28 6.53
CA ILE A 133 -8.41 -14.40 6.07
C ILE A 133 -8.81 -13.17 5.24
N ASN A 134 -8.54 -11.97 5.76
CA ASN A 134 -8.85 -10.71 5.08
C ASN A 134 -8.19 -10.63 3.70
N ARG A 135 -6.91 -10.97 3.62
CA ARG A 135 -6.15 -10.95 2.37
C ARG A 135 -6.67 -11.97 1.36
N GLU A 136 -6.89 -13.22 1.78
CA GLU A 136 -7.46 -14.28 0.92
C GLU A 136 -8.78 -13.81 0.29
N MET A 137 -9.65 -13.23 1.12
CA MET A 137 -10.96 -12.76 0.68
C MET A 137 -10.89 -11.54 -0.23
N CYS A 138 -10.07 -10.54 0.11
CA CYS A 138 -9.87 -9.36 -0.72
C CYS A 138 -9.36 -9.75 -2.11
N LEU A 139 -8.37 -10.63 -2.19
CA LEU A 139 -7.82 -11.11 -3.47
C LEU A 139 -8.87 -11.86 -4.29
N HIS A 140 -9.69 -12.70 -3.67
CA HIS A 140 -10.75 -13.43 -4.36
C HIS A 140 -11.80 -12.48 -4.96
N ILE A 141 -12.24 -11.49 -4.18
CA ILE A 141 -13.21 -10.49 -4.62
C ILE A 141 -12.65 -9.65 -5.77
N LEU A 142 -11.45 -9.09 -5.59
CA LEU A 142 -10.77 -8.25 -6.58
C LEU A 142 -10.56 -9.02 -7.89
N TRP A 143 -10.08 -10.26 -7.82
CA TRP A 143 -9.86 -11.10 -8.98
C TRP A 143 -11.15 -11.38 -9.76
N ASN A 144 -12.25 -11.69 -9.07
CA ASN A 144 -13.53 -11.95 -9.74
C ASN A 144 -14.06 -10.73 -10.50
N ILE A 145 -13.93 -9.53 -9.94
CA ILE A 145 -14.34 -8.28 -10.61
C ILE A 145 -13.43 -7.99 -11.81
N LEU A 146 -12.11 -8.07 -11.61
CA LEU A 146 -11.12 -7.78 -12.65
C LEU A 146 -11.24 -8.74 -13.83
N LYS A 147 -11.50 -10.03 -13.57
CA LYS A 147 -11.66 -11.06 -14.59
C LYS A 147 -12.98 -10.94 -15.35
N TYR A 148 -14.05 -10.52 -14.67
CA TYR A 148 -15.41 -10.50 -15.23
C TYR A 148 -16.11 -9.14 -15.03
N PRO A 149 -15.53 -8.03 -15.53
CA PRO A 149 -15.96 -6.67 -15.18
C PRO A 149 -17.40 -6.35 -15.55
N LYS A 150 -17.95 -7.00 -16.59
CA LYS A 150 -19.32 -6.80 -17.09
C LYS A 150 -20.38 -7.64 -16.38
N HIS A 151 -19.98 -8.64 -15.61
CA HIS A 151 -20.92 -9.59 -14.99
C HIS A 151 -21.39 -9.08 -13.62
N ILE A 152 -22.67 -8.70 -13.54
CA ILE A 152 -23.25 -8.12 -12.32
C ILE A 152 -23.11 -9.02 -11.09
N LYS A 153 -23.17 -10.34 -11.28
CA LYS A 153 -23.02 -11.34 -10.20
C LYS A 153 -21.73 -11.17 -9.39
N TYR A 154 -20.60 -10.81 -10.04
CA TYR A 154 -19.32 -10.65 -9.34
C TYR A 154 -19.14 -9.26 -8.73
N ARG A 155 -20.06 -8.34 -9.02
CA ARG A 155 -20.10 -6.98 -8.46
C ARG A 155 -21.05 -6.87 -7.28
N GLN A 156 -21.71 -7.96 -6.90
CA GLN A 156 -22.66 -8.02 -5.80
C GLN A 156 -22.23 -9.08 -4.80
N ILE A 157 -22.15 -8.70 -3.52
CA ILE A 157 -21.81 -9.61 -2.42
C ILE A 157 -22.95 -9.56 -1.41
N HIS A 158 -23.66 -10.67 -1.26
CA HIS A 158 -24.68 -10.80 -0.22
C HIS A 158 -24.02 -10.78 1.16
N LYS A 159 -24.49 -9.90 2.04
CA LYS A 159 -23.97 -9.74 3.40
C LYS A 159 -24.00 -11.05 4.18
N GLN A 160 -25.13 -11.78 4.16
CA GLN A 160 -25.25 -13.05 4.87
C GLN A 160 -24.24 -14.10 4.38
N ALA A 161 -24.02 -14.18 3.07
CA ALA A 161 -23.06 -15.12 2.49
C ALA A 161 -21.62 -14.79 2.89
N LEU A 162 -21.26 -13.50 2.88
CA LEU A 162 -19.96 -13.02 3.35
C LEU A 162 -19.75 -13.32 4.83
N TYR A 163 -20.74 -13.02 5.68
CA TYR A 163 -20.67 -13.25 7.13
C TYR A 163 -20.50 -14.74 7.44
N ASN A 164 -21.32 -15.61 6.84
CA ASN A 164 -21.23 -17.04 7.06
C ASN A 164 -19.86 -17.60 6.66
N TYR A 165 -19.31 -17.13 5.53
CA TYR A 165 -17.99 -17.56 5.07
C TYR A 165 -16.88 -17.11 6.02
N LEU A 166 -16.86 -15.82 6.39
CA LEU A 166 -15.85 -15.27 7.31
C LEU A 166 -15.94 -15.96 8.67
N PHE A 167 -17.14 -16.16 9.20
CA PHE A 167 -17.37 -16.84 10.47
C PHE A 167 -16.77 -18.24 10.46
N GLN A 168 -17.04 -19.04 9.41
CA GLN A 168 -16.50 -20.38 9.27
C GLN A 168 -14.96 -20.38 9.19
N LYS A 169 -14.38 -19.45 8.43
CA LYS A 169 -12.92 -19.31 8.29
C LYS A 169 -12.26 -18.88 9.60
N CYS A 170 -12.81 -17.89 10.30
CA CYS A 170 -12.34 -17.44 11.60
C CYS A 170 -12.40 -18.56 12.63
N TYR A 171 -13.52 -19.29 12.70
CA TYR A 171 -13.67 -20.45 13.58
C TYR A 171 -12.61 -21.53 13.31
N THR A 172 -12.36 -21.82 12.04
CA THR A 172 -11.37 -22.85 11.63
C THR A 172 -9.94 -22.47 11.99
N LEU A 173 -9.60 -21.18 11.90
CA LEU A 173 -8.25 -20.68 12.13
C LEU A 173 -8.05 -20.10 13.55
N GLY A 174 -9.09 -20.07 14.38
CA GLY A 174 -9.03 -19.44 15.71
C GLY A 174 -8.77 -17.94 15.65
N ALA A 175 -9.37 -17.25 14.67
CA ALA A 175 -9.25 -15.80 14.49
C ALA A 175 -10.46 -15.06 15.10
N ASP A 176 -10.27 -13.80 15.50
CA ASP A 176 -11.34 -12.91 15.94
C ASP A 176 -12.25 -12.54 14.75
N PHE A 177 -13.49 -13.03 14.80
CA PHE A 177 -14.48 -12.78 13.76
C PHE A 177 -14.87 -11.31 13.65
N GLU A 178 -15.01 -10.58 14.77
CA GLU A 178 -15.44 -9.18 14.75
C GLU A 178 -14.37 -8.30 14.12
N LYS A 179 -13.10 -8.54 14.44
CA LYS A 179 -11.96 -7.83 13.85
C LYS A 179 -11.90 -8.05 12.34
N VAL A 180 -11.97 -9.30 11.89
CA VAL A 180 -11.98 -9.67 10.46
C VAL A 180 -13.16 -9.02 9.73
N LEU A 181 -14.33 -9.03 10.36
CA LEU A 181 -15.53 -8.46 9.75
C LEU A 181 -15.40 -6.94 9.56
N VAL A 182 -14.93 -6.21 10.58
CA VAL A 182 -14.72 -4.75 10.51
C VAL A 182 -13.71 -4.40 9.41
N ASP A 183 -12.58 -5.11 9.36
CA ASP A 183 -11.55 -4.90 8.34
C ASP A 183 -12.08 -5.21 6.94
N MET A 184 -12.86 -6.28 6.77
CA MET A 184 -13.46 -6.63 5.49
C MET A 184 -14.46 -5.57 5.02
N GLU A 185 -15.33 -5.07 5.90
CA GLU A 185 -16.25 -3.98 5.55
C GLU A 185 -15.49 -2.70 5.14
N TYR A 186 -14.40 -2.39 5.85
CA TYR A 186 -13.50 -1.28 5.49
C TYR A 186 -12.87 -1.47 4.10
N HIS A 187 -12.33 -2.65 3.80
CA HIS A 187 -11.73 -2.93 2.49
C HIS A 187 -12.75 -2.87 1.35
N LEU A 188 -13.98 -3.37 1.55
CA LEU A 188 -15.05 -3.26 0.56
C LEU A 188 -15.36 -1.80 0.23
N GLN A 189 -15.50 -0.94 1.25
CA GLN A 189 -15.69 0.49 1.05
C GLN A 189 -14.50 1.13 0.33
N TYR A 190 -13.28 0.80 0.75
CA TYR A 190 -12.05 1.28 0.13
C TYR A 190 -11.97 0.92 -1.36
N PHE A 191 -12.39 -0.29 -1.75
CA PHE A 191 -12.47 -0.70 -3.15
C PHE A 191 -13.53 0.05 -3.96
N GLY A 192 -14.51 0.66 -3.29
CA GLY A 192 -15.61 1.40 -3.91
C GLY A 192 -16.97 0.69 -3.87
N PHE A 193 -17.13 -0.38 -3.08
CA PHE A 193 -18.45 -0.98 -2.87
C PHE A 193 -19.33 -0.05 -2.02
N LYS A 194 -20.59 0.02 -2.38
CA LYS A 194 -21.64 0.69 -1.61
C LYS A 194 -22.53 -0.34 -0.94
N LYS A 195 -22.91 -0.09 0.30
CA LYS A 195 -23.82 -0.94 1.07
C LYS A 195 -25.26 -0.54 0.72
N GLU A 196 -26.00 -1.45 0.08
CA GLU A 196 -27.42 -1.29 -0.27
C GLU A 196 -28.22 -2.40 0.42
N ASN A 197 -28.86 -2.08 1.55
CA ASN A 197 -29.56 -3.05 2.40
C ASN A 197 -28.63 -4.22 2.81
N ASP A 198 -28.95 -5.44 2.34
CA ASP A 198 -28.22 -6.68 2.63
C ASP A 198 -27.20 -7.07 1.55
N ILE A 199 -26.89 -6.16 0.62
CA ILE A 199 -26.00 -6.42 -0.51
C ILE A 199 -24.94 -5.32 -0.59
N TRP A 200 -23.69 -5.72 -0.76
CA TRP A 200 -22.62 -4.83 -1.18
C TRP A 200 -22.58 -4.79 -2.71
N CYS A 201 -22.75 -3.60 -3.29
CA CYS A 201 -22.81 -3.38 -4.73
C CYS A 201 -21.61 -2.56 -5.20
N TYR A 202 -20.91 -3.04 -6.23
CA TYR A 202 -19.84 -2.32 -6.90
C TYR A 202 -20.35 -1.70 -8.21
N GLN A 203 -20.32 -0.37 -8.29
CA GLN A 203 -20.79 0.37 -9.46
C GLN A 203 -19.68 0.45 -10.50
N TYR A 204 -19.85 -0.22 -11.63
CA TYR A 204 -18.83 -0.26 -12.67
C TYR A 204 -18.60 1.10 -13.34
N ASP A 205 -17.40 1.64 -13.19
CA ASP A 205 -16.83 2.72 -13.99
C ASP A 205 -15.41 2.34 -14.42
N TYR A 206 -15.04 2.67 -15.66
CA TYR A 206 -13.73 2.37 -16.24
C TYR A 206 -12.59 2.97 -15.43
N SER A 207 -12.80 4.16 -14.84
CA SER A 207 -11.82 4.82 -13.97
C SER A 207 -11.47 3.98 -12.72
N GLN A 208 -12.42 3.18 -12.24
CA GLN A 208 -12.28 2.42 -11.00
C GLN A 208 -11.57 1.06 -11.22
N LEU A 209 -11.49 0.55 -12.45
CA LEU A 209 -10.73 -0.68 -12.74
C LEU A 209 -9.23 -0.53 -12.46
N LEU A 210 -8.65 0.64 -12.75
CA LEU A 210 -7.24 0.93 -12.44
C LEU A 210 -6.99 0.95 -10.94
N HIS A 211 -7.95 1.48 -10.16
CA HIS A 211 -7.91 1.45 -8.71
C HIS A 211 -7.96 0.00 -8.17
N LEU A 212 -8.89 -0.82 -8.67
CA LEU A 212 -8.99 -2.24 -8.28
C LEU A 212 -7.73 -3.03 -8.65
N TRP A 213 -7.13 -2.78 -9.82
CA TRP A 213 -5.88 -3.40 -10.22
C TRP A 213 -4.74 -3.04 -9.27
N SER A 214 -4.66 -1.77 -8.86
CA SER A 214 -3.67 -1.29 -7.90
C SER A 214 -3.85 -1.95 -6.52
N CYS A 215 -5.10 -2.08 -6.06
CA CYS A 215 -5.44 -2.81 -4.83
C CYS A 215 -5.03 -4.28 -4.93
N TYR A 216 -5.31 -4.94 -6.05
CA TYR A 216 -4.95 -6.33 -6.26
C TYR A 216 -3.43 -6.55 -6.22
N CYS A 217 -2.67 -5.68 -6.90
CA CYS A 217 -1.21 -5.68 -6.84
C CYS A 217 -0.70 -5.50 -5.41
N TYR A 218 -1.31 -4.58 -4.64
CA TYR A 218 -0.97 -4.35 -3.24
C TYR A 218 -1.11 -5.63 -2.41
N PHE A 219 -2.28 -6.27 -2.41
CA PHE A 219 -2.51 -7.48 -1.61
C PHE A 219 -1.67 -8.69 -2.06
N ILE A 220 -1.37 -8.83 -3.36
CA ILE A 220 -0.44 -9.87 -3.84
C ILE A 220 0.97 -9.62 -3.32
N SER A 221 1.43 -8.36 -3.34
CA SER A 221 2.79 -8.02 -2.92
C SER A 221 3.02 -8.34 -1.44
N GLU A 222 1.96 -8.26 -0.64
CA GLU A 222 1.99 -8.71 0.75
C GLU A 222 2.06 -10.25 0.87
N GLN A 223 1.39 -11.03 0.00
CA GLN A 223 1.52 -12.51 0.02
C GLN A 223 2.92 -12.99 -0.34
N ILE A 224 3.57 -12.37 -1.34
CA ILE A 224 4.90 -12.80 -1.81
C ILE A 224 5.96 -12.61 -0.70
N MET A 225 5.75 -11.70 0.24
CA MET A 225 6.60 -11.59 1.43
C MET A 225 6.65 -12.90 2.23
N TYR A 226 5.57 -13.70 2.24
CA TYR A 226 5.45 -14.95 3.00
C TYR A 226 5.98 -16.20 2.27
N VAL A 227 6.11 -16.19 0.95
CA VAL A 227 6.68 -17.36 0.24
C VAL A 227 8.17 -17.53 0.58
N TYR A 228 8.88 -16.44 0.89
CA TYR A 228 10.29 -16.47 1.26
C TYR A 228 10.56 -16.87 2.72
N SER A 229 9.57 -16.85 3.61
CA SER A 229 9.75 -17.32 5.00
C SER A 229 9.70 -18.85 5.14
N VAL A 230 9.08 -19.56 4.17
CA VAL A 230 9.05 -21.04 4.13
C VAL A 230 10.35 -21.63 3.55
N VAL A 231 10.98 -20.95 2.59
CA VAL A 231 12.23 -21.41 1.95
C VAL A 231 13.41 -21.41 2.94
N ASN A 232 13.42 -20.53 3.94
CA ASN A 232 14.51 -20.52 4.93
C ASN A 232 14.41 -21.66 5.96
N LYS A 233 13.24 -22.26 6.19
CA LYS A 233 13.10 -23.42 7.10
C LYS A 233 13.66 -24.73 6.55
N THR A 234 13.88 -24.82 5.23
CA THR A 234 14.42 -26.04 4.60
C THR A 234 15.95 -26.06 4.56
N ASN A 235 16.61 -24.93 4.82
CA ASN A 235 18.07 -24.85 4.91
C ASN A 235 18.61 -25.21 6.31
N ASP A 236 17.76 -25.23 7.35
CA ASP A 236 18.13 -25.59 8.73
C ASP A 236 18.03 -27.09 9.04
N ILE A 237 17.68 -27.94 8.06
CA ILE A 237 17.58 -29.42 8.23
C ILE A 237 18.83 -30.15 7.71
N ASN A 238 19.81 -29.42 7.16
CA ASN A 238 21.07 -29.99 6.66
C ASN A 238 22.30 -29.49 7.44
N ILE A 239 22.27 -29.61 8.78
CA ILE A 239 23.47 -29.56 9.63
C ILE A 239 23.48 -30.79 10.53
#